data_AF-A0A7W3NF12-F1
#
_entry.id   AF-A0A7W3NF12-F1
#
_cell.length_a   1.000
_cell.length_b   1.000
_cell.length_c   1.000
_cell.angle_alpha   90.00
_cell.angle_beta   90.00
_cell.angle_gamma   90.00
#
_symmetry.space_group_name_H-M   'P 1'
#
loop_
_entity.id
_entity.type
_entity.pdbx_description
1 polymer ?
#
loop_
_entity_poly.entity_id
_entity_poly.type
_entity_poly.pdbx_seq_one_letter_code
_entity_poly.pdbx_strand_id
1 'polypeptide(L)' 'MPIIHKVRYLIFWMVAILLYEMITLLPEPWGYFHYGWWNLWYSAIIDPVLLLIALGYYKWVLKLENKLLTAKK' A
#
# COMPACT_ATOMS: atom_id res chain seq x y z
N MET A 1 -14.31 -15.85 -0.82
CA MET A 1 -14.21 -14.70 -1.73
C MET A 1 -13.19 -15.01 -2.81
N PRO A 2 -13.56 -15.01 -4.09
CA PRO A 2 -12.64 -15.31 -5.18
C PRO A 2 -11.50 -14.29 -5.19
N ILE A 3 -10.29 -14.78 -5.46
CA ILE A 3 -9.03 -14.02 -5.51
C ILE A 3 -9.15 -12.79 -6.43
N ILE A 4 -10.00 -12.89 -7.46
CA ILE A 4 -10.28 -11.84 -8.43
C ILE A 4 -10.82 -10.55 -7.81
N HIS A 5 -11.62 -10.62 -6.74
CA HIS A 5 -12.11 -9.42 -6.05
C HIS A 5 -11.01 -8.72 -5.27
N LYS A 6 -10.07 -9.48 -4.70
CA LYS A 6 -8.91 -8.93 -3.99
C LYS A 6 -7.95 -8.24 -4.96
N VAL A 7 -7.69 -8.88 -6.10
CA VAL A 7 -6.84 -8.29 -7.15
C VAL A 7 -7.47 -7.01 -7.69
N ARG A 8 -8.78 -7.00 -7.95
CA ARG A 8 -9.47 -5.78 -8.38
C ARG A 8 -9.39 -4.65 -7.34
N TYR A 9 -9.56 -4.97 -6.06
CA TYR A 9 -9.41 -3.99 -4.98
C TYR A 9 -7.99 -3.40 -4.95
N LEU A 10 -6.97 -4.24 -5.10
CA LEU A 10 -5.58 -3.80 -5.18
C LEU A 10 -5.33 -2.87 -6.37
N ILE A 11 -5.90 -3.19 -7.54
CA ILE A 11 -5.77 -2.36 -8.74
C ILE A 11 -6.44 -0.99 -8.51
N PHE A 12 -7.67 -0.96 -7.99
CA PHE A 12 -8.34 0.31 -7.70
C PHE A 12 -7.60 1.15 -6.66
N TRP A 13 -7.07 0.51 -5.61
CA TRP A 13 -6.28 1.17 -4.59
C TRP A 13 -5.00 1.78 -5.19
N MET A 14 -4.31 1.04 -6.06
CA MET A 14 -3.09 1.50 -6.72
C MET A 14 -3.38 2.66 -7.70
N VAL A 15 -4.46 2.59 -8.47
CA VAL A 15 -4.92 3.69 -9.33
C VAL A 15 -5.25 4.95 -8.51
N ALA A 16 -5.93 4.81 -7.37
CA ALA A 16 -6.26 5.94 -6.51
C ALA A 16 -5.02 6.63 -5.92
N ILE A 17 -3.99 5.87 -5.52
CA ILE A 17 -2.74 6.43 -4.99
C ILE A 17 -1.94 7.11 -6.09
N LEU A 18 -1.82 6.51 -7.27
CA LEU A 18 -1.14 7.15 -8.39
C LEU A 18 -1.84 8.44 -8.84
N LEU A 19 -3.17 8.49 -8.79
CA LEU A 19 -3.93 9.71 -9.06
C LEU A 19 -3.67 10.78 -7.99
N TYR A 20 -3.67 10.40 -6.70
CA TYR A 20 -3.31 11.31 -5.61
C TYR A 20 -1.89 11.86 -5.80
N GLU A 21 -0.93 10.99 -6.12
CA GLU A 21 0.44 11.39 -6.32
C GLU A 21 0.60 12.34 -7.52
N MET A 22 -0.10 12.06 -8.63
CA MET A 22 -0.16 12.96 -9.79
C MET A 22 -0.75 14.33 -9.42
N ILE A 23 -1.79 14.38 -8.58
CA ILE A 23 -2.36 15.63 -8.08
C ILE A 23 -1.34 16.39 -7.21
N THR A 24 -0.56 15.67 -6.39
CA THR A 24 0.47 16.28 -5.54
C THR A 24 1.75 16.71 -6.27
N LEU A 25 1.89 16.39 -7.57
CA LEU A 25 2.97 16.86 -8.44
C LEU A 25 2.60 18.15 -9.20
N LEU A 26 1.34 18.58 -9.15
CA LEU A 26 0.91 19.85 -9.75
C LEU A 26 1.63 21.05 -9.09
N PRO A 27 1.76 22.19 -9.76
CA PRO A 27 2.25 23.40 -9.07
C PRO A 27 1.31 23.80 -7.92
N GLU A 28 1.79 24.69 -7.04
CA GLU A 28 0.95 25.30 -5.99
C GLU A 28 -0.40 25.76 -6.55
N PRO A 29 -1.52 25.50 -5.85
CA PRO A 29 -1.64 25.17 -4.42
C PRO A 29 -1.74 23.67 -4.09
N TRP A 30 -1.73 22.77 -5.07
CA TRP A 30 -2.07 21.36 -4.88
C TRP A 30 -0.86 20.43 -4.77
N GLY A 31 0.28 20.79 -5.38
CA GLY A 31 1.48 19.98 -5.24
C GLY A 31 2.49 20.56 -4.28
N TYR A 32 2.71 19.75 -3.26
CA TYR A 32 3.68 19.96 -2.19
C TYR A 32 4.96 19.15 -2.44
N PHE A 33 4.91 18.18 -3.36
CA PHE A 33 5.98 17.24 -3.61
C PHE A 33 6.77 17.63 -4.86
N HIS A 34 7.64 18.62 -4.73
CA HIS A 34 8.72 18.89 -5.69
C HIS A 34 9.87 17.91 -5.50
N TYR A 35 9.60 16.62 -5.65
CA TYR A 35 10.68 15.65 -5.71
C TYR A 35 11.35 15.76 -7.08
N GLY A 36 12.41 16.56 -7.19
CA GLY A 36 13.08 16.80 -8.47
C GLY A 36 13.48 15.53 -9.24
N TRP A 37 13.75 14.41 -8.56
CA TRP A 37 14.20 13.12 -9.14
C TRP A 37 13.20 11.95 -8.96
N TRP A 38 12.02 12.18 -8.35
CA TRP A 38 11.08 11.10 -8.08
C TRP A 38 10.11 10.92 -9.23
N ASN A 39 10.17 9.75 -9.87
CA ASN A 39 9.24 9.35 -10.91
C ASN A 39 8.07 8.57 -10.33
N LEU A 40 6.85 8.85 -10.83
CA LEU A 40 5.62 8.08 -10.57
C LEU A 40 5.80 6.56 -10.78
N TRP A 41 6.75 6.16 -11.63
CA TRP A 41 7.13 4.77 -11.85
C TRP A 41 7.72 4.07 -10.62
N TYR A 42 8.46 4.79 -9.77
CA TYR A 42 8.98 4.23 -8.53
C TYR A 42 7.83 3.95 -7.56
N SER A 43 6.89 4.86 -7.40
CA SER A 43 5.70 4.66 -6.55
C SER A 43 4.80 3.54 -7.05
N ALA A 44 4.61 3.41 -8.36
CA ALA A 44 3.86 2.29 -8.95
C ALA A 44 4.41 0.90 -8.54
N ILE A 45 5.70 0.80 -8.21
CA ILE A 45 6.35 -0.43 -7.73
C ILE A 45 6.43 -0.46 -6.20
N ILE A 46 6.75 0.66 -5.56
CA ILE A 46 6.95 0.77 -4.12
C ILE A 46 5.63 0.61 -3.37
N ASP A 47 4.53 1.19 -3.86
CA ASP A 47 3.21 1.12 -3.23
C ASP A 47 2.68 -0.32 -3.07
N PRO A 48 2.68 -1.17 -4.12
CA PRO A 48 2.29 -2.56 -3.95
C PRO A 48 3.28 -3.34 -3.06
N VAL A 49 4.58 -3.04 -3.09
CA VAL A 49 5.58 -3.68 -2.21
C VAL A 49 5.32 -3.32 -0.74
N LEU A 50 5.09 -2.05 -0.42
CA LEU A 50 4.74 -1.58 0.92
C LEU A 50 3.47 -2.25 1.43
N LEU A 51 2.44 -2.34 0.57
CA LEU A 51 1.19 -2.98 0.94
C LEU A 51 1.37 -4.48 1.20
N LEU A 52 2.20 -5.18 0.42
CA LEU A 52 2.55 -6.58 0.69
C LEU A 52 3.32 -6.75 2.00
N ILE A 53 4.27 -5.85 2.31
CA ILE A 53 5.00 -5.85 3.57
C ILE A 53 4.03 -5.63 4.74
N ALA A 54 3.13 -4.65 4.65
CA ALA A 54 2.14 -4.36 5.68
C ALA A 54 1.19 -5.55 5.93
N LEU A 55 0.71 -6.19 4.86
CA LEU A 55 -0.11 -7.40 4.96
C LEU A 55 0.65 -8.58 5.56
N GLY A 56 1.92 -8.74 5.19
CA GLY A 56 2.81 -9.76 5.74
C GLY A 56 2.99 -9.55 7.25
N TYR A 57 3.30 -8.33 7.66
CA TYR A 57 3.47 -7.95 9.05
C TYR A 57 2.18 -8.19 9.86
N TYR A 58 1.03 -7.74 9.35
CA TYR A 58 -0.26 -7.94 10.00
C TYR A 58 -0.55 -9.44 10.24
N LYS A 59 -0.35 -10.29 9.22
CA LYS A 59 -0.54 -11.74 9.35
C LYS A 59 0.45 -12.36 10.35
N TRP A 60 1.69 -11.85 10.38
CA TRP A 60 2.71 -12.34 11.29
C TRP A 60 2.36 -12.01 12.75
N VAL A 61 1.94 -10.79 13.03
CA VAL A 61 1.46 -10.36 14.35
C VAL A 61 0.26 -11.20 14.79
N LEU A 62 -0.73 -11.40 13.91
CA LEU A 62 -1.90 -12.24 14.21
C LEU A 62 -1.50 -13.70 14.51
N LYS A 63 -0.48 -14.23 13.82
CA LYS A 63 0.04 -15.57 14.08
C LYS A 63 0.74 -15.67 15.44
N LEU A 64 1.47 -14.62 15.84
CA LEU A 64 2.10 -14.54 17.16
C LEU A 64 1.06 -14.44 18.27
N GLU A 65 0.06 -13.58 18.10
CA GLU A 65 -1.02 -13.41 19.06
C GLU A 65 -1.79 -14.72 19.26
N ASN A 66 -2.16 -15.41 18.18
CA ASN A 66 -2.82 -16.71 18.27
C ASN A 66 -1.96 -17.77 18.97
N LYS A 67 -0.65 -17.79 18.72
CA LYS A 67 0.28 -18.69 19.43
C LYS A 67 0.34 -18.38 20.93
N LEU A 68 0.37 -17.10 21.30
CA LEU A 68 0.35 -16.69 22.71
C LEU A 68 -0.96 -17.08 23.39
N LEU A 69 -2.10 -16.91 22.71
CA LEU A 69 -3.42 -17.27 23.23
C LEU A 69 -3.60 -18.78 23.38
N THR A 70 -3.07 -19.58 22.45
CA THR A 70 -3.12 -21.06 22.55
C THR A 70 -2.14 -21.61 23.59
N ALA A 71 -0.99 -20.97 23.81
CA ALA A 71 -0.04 -21.37 24.84
C ALA A 71 -0.50 -21.01 26.27
N LYS A 72 -1.45 -20.07 26.42
CA LYS A 72 -2.02 -19.67 27.71
C LYS A 72 -3.22 -20.54 28.13
N LYS A 73 -3.71 -21.41 27.25
CA LYS A 73 -4.87 -22.28 27.46
C LYS A 73 -4.41 -23.66 27.89
#